data_AF-A0A358U158-F1
#
_entry.id   AF-A0A358U158-F1
#
_cell.length_a   1.000
_cell.length_b   1.000
_cell.length_c   1.000
_cell.angle_alpha   90.00
_cell.angle_beta   90.00
_cell.angle_gamma   90.00
#
_symmetry.space_group_name_H-M   'P 1'
#
loop_
_entity.id
_entity.type
_entity.pdbx_description
1 polymer ?
#
loop_
_entity_poly.entity_id
_entity_poly.type
_entity_poly.pdbx_seq_one_letter_code
_entity_poly.pdbx_strand_id
1 'polypeptide(L)'
;MQDFQISHYVEPFPSGKGLGLYGRPQISPLMKEIYPHFLFREVSFDQLSKVDTSKIIKPFIIKPAIGFFSMGVYKVSEDNEWKSVIGLIQDEMEKVKGLYPIEVMNSSKFIIEEYIEGAEY
;
A
#
# COMPACT_ATOMS: atom_id res chain seq x y z
N MET A 1 15.43 -35.43 4.97
CA MET A 1 15.20 -33.97 5.08
C MET A 1 15.10 -33.50 3.64
N GLN A 2 13.91 -33.16 3.16
CA GLN A 2 13.68 -32.84 1.74
C GLN A 2 14.01 -31.37 1.47
N ASP A 3 14.94 -31.16 0.54
CA ASP A 3 15.29 -29.87 -0.01
C ASP A 3 14.11 -29.30 -0.81
N PHE A 4 13.58 -28.16 -0.38
CA PHE A 4 12.64 -27.37 -1.18
C PHE A 4 13.45 -26.51 -2.16
N GLN A 5 13.61 -26.99 -3.39
CA GLN A 5 13.98 -26.12 -4.51
C GLN A 5 12.80 -25.20 -4.85
N ILE A 6 12.90 -23.92 -4.48
CA ILE A 6 12.01 -22.88 -5.00
C ILE A 6 12.56 -22.45 -6.37
N SER A 7 12.02 -23.06 -7.42
CA SER A 7 12.15 -22.59 -8.80
C SER A 7 11.68 -21.13 -8.87
N HIS A 8 12.63 -20.21 -8.98
CA HIS A 8 12.40 -18.83 -9.39
C HIS A 8 12.45 -18.80 -10.92
N TYR A 9 11.29 -18.83 -11.57
CA TYR A 9 11.19 -18.34 -12.94
C TYR A 9 10.52 -16.97 -12.87
N VAL A 10 11.34 -15.93 -12.94
CA VAL A 10 10.91 -14.55 -13.16
C VAL A 10 11.17 -14.28 -14.63
N GLU A 11 10.13 -14.00 -15.41
CA GLU A 11 10.34 -13.63 -16.81
C GLU A 11 11.26 -12.40 -16.88
N PRO A 12 12.27 -12.37 -17.78
CA PRO A 12 13.09 -11.20 -17.95
C PRO A 12 12.24 -10.07 -18.56
N PHE A 13 12.13 -8.97 -17.83
CA PHE A 13 11.58 -7.72 -18.37
C PHE A 13 12.44 -7.28 -19.57
N PRO A 14 11.82 -6.89 -20.70
CA PRO A 14 12.56 -6.29 -21.80
C PRO A 14 13.19 -4.98 -21.31
N SER A 15 14.48 -4.86 -21.56
CA SER A 15 15.37 -3.80 -21.07
C SER A 15 14.85 -2.38 -21.35
N GLY A 16 14.70 -1.58 -20.29
CA GLY A 16 14.73 -0.12 -20.39
C GLY A 16 13.74 0.63 -19.50
N LYS A 17 14.30 1.23 -18.43
CA LYS A 17 13.78 2.38 -17.65
C LYS A 17 12.81 2.08 -16.49
N GLY A 18 13.22 2.54 -15.31
CA GLY A 18 12.37 2.90 -14.18
C GLY A 18 12.37 1.89 -13.03
N LEU A 19 13.00 2.26 -11.90
CA LEU A 19 12.75 1.62 -10.60
C LEU A 19 11.28 1.89 -10.23
N GLY A 20 10.39 0.98 -10.60
CA GLY A 20 9.04 0.88 -10.06
C GLY A 20 8.95 -0.42 -9.27
N LEU A 21 8.86 -0.33 -7.94
CA LEU A 21 8.62 -1.49 -7.09
C LEU A 21 7.15 -1.91 -7.26
N TYR A 22 6.84 -2.60 -8.37
CA TYR A 22 5.57 -3.31 -8.54
C TYR A 22 5.60 -4.59 -7.72
N GLY A 23 5.28 -4.47 -6.44
CA GLY A 23 4.96 -5.60 -5.60
C GLY A 23 3.56 -5.42 -5.06
N ARG A 24 2.65 -6.37 -5.32
CA ARG A 24 1.65 -6.70 -4.28
C ARG A 24 2.43 -6.80 -2.96
N PRO A 25 1.94 -6.29 -1.83
CA PRO A 25 2.64 -6.45 -0.56
C PRO A 25 2.55 -7.92 -0.17
N GLN A 26 3.42 -8.73 -0.74
CA GLN A 26 3.79 -10.00 -0.18
C GLN A 26 4.70 -9.62 0.98
N ILE A 27 4.18 -9.69 2.21
CA ILE A 27 5.04 -9.56 3.38
C ILE A 27 6.11 -10.65 3.24
N SER A 28 7.34 -10.25 2.94
CA SER A 28 8.44 -11.19 2.86
C SER A 28 8.59 -11.87 4.22
N PRO A 29 8.99 -13.15 4.29
CA PRO A 29 9.28 -13.80 5.56
C PRO A 29 10.23 -12.96 6.44
N LEU A 30 11.17 -12.26 5.80
CA LEU A 30 12.10 -11.31 6.43
C LEU A 30 11.38 -10.11 7.10
N MET A 31 10.35 -9.55 6.47
CA MET A 31 9.54 -8.48 7.05
C MET A 31 8.74 -8.94 8.28
N LYS A 32 8.27 -10.20 8.32
CA LYS A 32 7.60 -10.76 9.50
C LYS A 32 8.56 -11.01 10.66
N GLU A 33 9.83 -11.28 10.38
CA GLU A 33 10.86 -11.45 11.42
C GLU A 33 11.18 -10.11 12.10
N ILE A 34 11.24 -9.03 11.32
CA ILE A 34 11.56 -7.68 11.81
C ILE A 34 10.31 -6.98 12.39
N TYR A 35 9.14 -7.19 11.78
CA TYR A 35 7.86 -6.61 12.18
C TYR A 35 6.79 -7.70 12.37
N PRO A 36 6.89 -8.52 13.43
CA PRO A 36 6.02 -9.68 13.67
C PRO A 36 4.54 -9.32 13.87
N HIS A 37 4.24 -8.04 14.11
CA HIS A 37 2.89 -7.50 14.30
C HIS A 37 2.43 -6.61 13.13
N PHE A 38 3.14 -6.56 12.00
CA PHE A 38 2.76 -5.72 10.86
C PHE A 38 1.39 -6.12 10.31
N LEU A 39 0.37 -5.38 10.76
CA LEU A 39 -1.01 -5.58 10.37
C LEU A 39 -1.30 -4.69 9.18
N PHE A 40 -1.59 -5.31 8.04
CA PHE A 40 -2.16 -4.63 6.90
C PHE A 40 -3.61 -5.09 6.73
N ARG A 41 -4.51 -4.12 6.52
CA ARG A 41 -5.90 -4.37 6.17
C ARG A 41 -6.14 -3.86 4.76
N GLU A 42 -6.55 -4.75 3.87
CA GLU A 42 -7.07 -4.35 2.56
C GLU A 42 -8.53 -3.89 2.70
N VAL A 43 -8.87 -2.76 2.09
CA VAL A 43 -10.21 -2.17 2.07
C VAL A 43 -10.51 -1.71 0.64
N SER A 44 -11.71 -1.98 0.12
CA SER A 44 -12.11 -1.44 -1.18
C SER A 44 -12.38 0.06 -1.08
N PHE A 45 -12.15 0.77 -2.18
CA PHE A 45 -12.32 2.23 -2.21
C PHE A 45 -13.71 2.71 -1.75
N ASP A 46 -14.77 1.99 -2.13
CA ASP A 46 -16.15 2.28 -1.76
C ASP A 46 -16.47 2.04 -0.27
N GLN A 47 -15.62 1.30 0.45
CA GLN A 47 -15.79 1.00 1.88
C GLN A 47 -14.92 1.88 2.78
N LEU A 48 -14.03 2.72 2.23
CA LEU A 48 -13.15 3.59 3.03
C LEU A 48 -13.93 4.45 4.02
N SER A 49 -15.05 5.05 3.59
CA SER A 49 -15.91 5.88 4.45
C SER A 49 -16.55 5.13 5.61
N LYS A 50 -16.56 3.79 5.58
CA LYS A 50 -17.15 2.93 6.62
C LYS A 50 -16.11 2.36 7.58
N VAL A 51 -14.83 2.62 7.35
CA VAL A 51 -13.77 2.17 8.25
C VAL A 51 -13.90 2.90 9.58
N ASP A 52 -14.03 2.12 10.65
CA ASP A 52 -13.94 2.59 12.02
C ASP A 52 -12.47 2.72 12.44
N THR A 53 -11.92 3.93 12.32
CA THR A 53 -10.51 4.20 12.63
C THR A 53 -10.23 4.17 14.13
N SER A 54 -11.25 4.27 15.00
CA SER A 54 -11.05 4.26 16.47
C SER A 54 -10.37 2.99 16.98
N LYS A 55 -10.49 1.89 16.22
CA LYS A 55 -9.90 0.57 16.50
C LYS A 55 -8.54 0.34 15.86
N ILE A 56 -8.02 1.32 15.11
CA ILE A 56 -6.73 1.25 14.43
C ILE A 56 -5.70 2.00 15.30
N ILE A 57 -4.53 1.40 15.50
CA ILE A 57 -3.41 2.02 16.20
C ILE A 57 -2.90 3.20 15.35
N LYS A 58 -2.61 4.33 15.99
CA LYS A 58 -2.09 5.53 15.32
C LYS A 58 -0.60 5.74 15.64
N PRO A 59 0.15 6.39 14.73
CA PRO A 59 -0.27 6.75 13.37
C PRO A 59 -0.33 5.51 12.47
N PHE A 60 -1.16 5.58 11.43
CA PHE A 60 -1.20 4.56 10.37
C PHE A 60 -1.09 5.21 9.00
N ILE A 61 -0.70 4.42 8.00
CA ILE A 61 -0.66 4.80 6.60
C ILE A 61 -1.86 4.19 5.88
N ILE A 62 -2.53 4.98 5.06
CA ILE A 62 -3.40 4.49 3.99
C ILE A 62 -2.71 4.71 2.64
N LYS A 63 -2.72 3.68 1.78
CA LYS A 63 -2.16 3.75 0.41
C LYS A 63 -2.91 2.85 -0.57
N PRO A 64 -2.86 3.12 -1.89
CA PRO A 64 -3.37 2.18 -2.89
C PRO A 64 -2.63 0.85 -2.82
N ALA A 65 -3.32 -0.26 -3.09
CA ALA A 65 -2.71 -1.58 -3.11
C ALA A 65 -1.71 -1.77 -4.26
N ILE A 66 -1.93 -1.04 -5.36
CA ILE A 66 -1.00 -0.91 -6.49
C ILE A 66 -0.89 0.58 -6.79
N GLY A 67 0.32 1.12 -6.71
CA GLY A 67 0.58 2.52 -6.99
C GLY A 67 2.05 2.79 -7.28
N PHE A 68 2.34 4.04 -7.61
CA PHE A 68 3.66 4.51 -8.02
C PHE A 68 3.89 5.94 -7.52
N PHE A 69 5.14 6.35 -7.31
CA PHE A 69 5.52 7.70 -6.84
C PHE A 69 4.81 8.22 -5.58
N SER A 70 4.49 7.34 -4.63
CA SER A 70 3.80 7.71 -3.38
C SER A 70 2.44 8.41 -3.58
N MET A 71 1.82 8.29 -4.75
CA MET A 71 0.47 8.82 -5.00
C MET A 71 -0.56 8.08 -4.15
N GLY A 72 -1.52 8.81 -3.59
CA GLY A 72 -2.56 8.24 -2.74
C GLY A 72 -2.09 7.79 -1.36
N VAL A 73 -0.86 8.12 -0.93
CA VAL A 73 -0.30 7.73 0.37
C VAL A 73 -0.54 8.83 1.40
N TYR A 74 -1.27 8.51 2.47
CA TYR A 74 -1.59 9.46 3.54
C TYR A 74 -1.30 8.86 4.91
N LYS A 75 -0.69 9.66 5.78
CA LYS A 75 -0.56 9.36 7.21
C LYS A 75 -1.78 9.89 7.96
N VAL A 76 -2.36 9.06 8.80
CA VAL A 76 -3.45 9.41 9.71
C VAL A 76 -2.91 9.28 11.14
N SER A 77 -2.82 10.42 11.82
CA SER A 77 -2.31 10.55 13.19
C SER A 77 -3.45 10.62 14.21
N GLU A 78 -4.62 11.10 13.80
CA GLU A 78 -5.81 11.24 14.65
C GLU A 78 -7.09 10.78 13.92
N ASP A 79 -8.07 10.30 14.68
CA ASP A 79 -9.35 9.82 14.12
C ASP A 79 -10.14 10.93 13.40
N ASN A 80 -10.00 12.19 13.82
CA ASN A 80 -10.69 13.33 13.22
C ASN A 80 -10.18 13.65 11.80
N GLU A 81 -8.97 13.22 11.43
CA GLU A 81 -8.36 13.41 10.11
C GLU A 81 -8.95 12.47 9.06
N TRP A 82 -9.60 11.38 9.48
CA TRP A 82 -10.00 10.32 8.55
C TRP A 82 -10.91 10.82 7.43
N LYS A 83 -11.88 11.66 7.78
CA LYS A 83 -12.84 12.20 6.81
C LYS A 83 -12.15 13.11 5.78
N SER A 84 -11.21 13.95 6.20
CA SER A 84 -10.47 14.82 5.29
C SER A 84 -9.53 14.02 4.39
N VAL A 85 -8.85 13.01 4.94
CA VAL A 85 -7.99 12.10 4.17
C VAL A 85 -8.77 11.36 3.09
N ILE A 86 -9.96 10.84 3.38
CA ILE A 86 -10.82 10.23 2.35
C ILE A 86 -11.14 11.23 1.23
N GLY A 87 -11.45 12.49 1.57
CA GLY A 87 -11.71 13.53 0.57
C GLY A 87 -10.50 13.78 -0.34
N LEU A 88 -9.29 13.86 0.25
CA LEU A 88 -8.05 14.02 -0.51
C LEU A 88 -7.80 12.83 -1.46
N ILE A 89 -7.99 11.60 -0.97
CA ILE A 89 -7.88 10.39 -1.80
C ILE A 89 -8.89 10.46 -2.95
N GLN A 90 -10.15 10.80 -2.69
CA GLN A 90 -11.19 10.89 -3.72
C GLN A 90 -10.83 11.91 -4.81
N ASP A 91 -10.42 13.10 -4.42
CA ASP A 91 -10.02 14.16 -5.35
C ASP A 91 -8.79 13.76 -6.17
N GLU A 92 -7.81 13.11 -5.53
CA GLU A 92 -6.60 12.63 -6.20
C GLU A 92 -6.91 11.51 -7.19
N MET A 93 -7.71 10.52 -6.78
CA MET A 93 -8.06 9.38 -7.62
C MET A 93 -8.87 9.79 -8.85
N GLU A 94 -9.72 10.82 -8.74
CA GLU A 94 -10.43 11.36 -9.89
C GLU A 94 -9.48 12.11 -10.85
N LYS A 95 -8.50 12.87 -10.32
CA LYS A 95 -7.49 13.57 -11.15
C LYS A 95 -6.59 12.63 -11.92
N VAL A 96 -6.23 11.48 -11.33
CA VAL A 96 -5.31 10.51 -11.98
C VAL A 96 -6.03 9.43 -12.79
N LYS A 97 -7.36 9.43 -12.77
CA LYS A 97 -8.19 8.46 -13.49
C LYS A 97 -7.92 8.50 -14.99
N GLY A 98 -7.50 7.36 -15.53
CA GLY A 98 -7.18 7.22 -16.96
C GLY A 98 -5.83 7.80 -17.39
N LEU A 99 -5.05 8.40 -16.47
CA LEU A 99 -3.68 8.85 -16.76
C LEU A 99 -2.68 7.68 -16.80
N TYR A 100 -2.98 6.60 -16.07
CA TYR A 100 -2.11 5.45 -15.92
C TYR A 100 -2.88 4.15 -16.20
N PRO A 101 -2.22 3.13 -16.79
CA PRO A 101 -2.75 1.77 -16.84
C PRO A 101 -3.06 1.23 -15.44
N ILE A 102 -4.01 0.29 -15.34
CA ILE A 102 -4.42 -0.28 -14.05
C ILE A 102 -3.30 -1.08 -13.37
N GLU A 103 -2.34 -1.58 -14.15
CA GLU A 103 -1.13 -2.25 -13.70
C GLU A 103 -0.16 -1.27 -13.02
N VAL A 104 -0.23 0.02 -13.41
CA VAL A 104 0.61 1.10 -12.88
C VAL A 104 -0.02 1.73 -11.63
N MET A 105 -1.33 1.96 -11.69
CA MET A 105 -2.09 2.58 -10.61
C MET A 105 -3.47 1.92 -10.51
N ASN A 106 -3.75 1.27 -9.38
CA ASN A 106 -5.06 0.67 -9.11
C ASN A 106 -5.65 1.24 -7.83
N SER A 107 -6.63 2.13 -8.01
CA SER A 107 -7.36 2.79 -6.93
C SER A 107 -8.60 2.01 -6.46
N SER A 108 -8.82 0.78 -6.91
CA SER A 108 -9.98 -0.03 -6.45
C SER A 108 -9.83 -0.52 -5.01
N LYS A 109 -8.58 -0.65 -4.55
CA LYS A 109 -8.23 -1.22 -3.25
C LYS A 109 -7.15 -0.39 -2.58
N PHE A 110 -7.30 -0.23 -1.28
CA PHE A 110 -6.39 0.48 -0.41
C PHE A 110 -5.93 -0.45 0.70
N ILE A 111 -4.75 -0.15 1.22
CA ILE A 111 -4.12 -0.83 2.33
C ILE A 111 -4.00 0.18 3.46
N ILE A 112 -4.46 -0.22 4.64
CA ILE A 112 -4.17 0.45 5.89
C ILE A 112 -3.09 -0.36 6.61
N GLU A 113 -1.97 0.27 6.93
CA GLU A 113 -0.82 -0.36 7.58
C GLU A 113 -0.29 0.52 8.71
N GLU A 114 0.37 -0.10 9.70
CA GLU A 114 1.01 0.64 10.79
C GLU A 114 2.11 1.56 10.24
N TYR A 115 2.21 2.76 10.81
CA TYR A 115 3.33 3.65 10.50
C TYR A 115 4.59 3.12 11.18
N ILE A 116 5.58 2.77 10.37
CA ILE A 116 6.93 2.47 10.86
C ILE A 116 7.75 3.74 10.75
N GLU A 117 8.29 4.20 11.88
CA GLU A 117 9.21 5.33 11.90
C GLU A 117 10.51 4.95 11.18
N GLY A 118 10.81 5.64 10.09
CA GLY A 118 12.07 5.46 9.38
C GLY A 118 13.21 6.10 10.17
N ALA A 119 14.23 5.33 10.51
CA ALA A 119 15.54 5.91 10.82
C ALA A 119 16.18 6.30 9.49
N GLU A 120 16.11 7.59 9.13
CA GLU A 120 16.93 8.12 8.04
C GLU A 120 18.39 8.08 8.50
N TYR A 121 19.24 7.38 7.74
CA TYR A 121 20.70 7.30 7.94
C TYR A 121 21.43 8.04 6.83
#